data_AF-A0A7S3N1U7-F1
#
_entry.id   AF-A0A7S3N1U7-F1
#
_cell.length_a   1.000
_cell.length_b   1.000
_cell.length_c   1.000
_cell.angle_alpha   90.00
_cell.angle_beta   90.00
_cell.angle_gamma   90.00
#
_symmetry.space_group_name_H-M   'P 1'
#
loop_
_entity.id
_entity.type
_entity.pdbx_description
1 polymer ?
#
loop_
_entity_poly.entity_id
_entity_poly.type
_entity_poly.pdbx_seq_one_letter_code
_entity_poly.pdbx_strand_id
1 'polypeptide(L)'
;DDEFGGRGHASLDVTSIKTVLELRKLKIKMTENIVAKLRAVIEKSVARKVKIAMSSLYRSWDKYLERFCKIGGVIEATPLCSLAEVSSPSIAFFIEPDGNIDLVGSFDRIQAAQFVNAGCFFPQTSLPQMNLRKLT
;
A
#
# COMPACT_ATOMS: atom_id res chain seq x y z
N ASP A 1 -8.05 10.59 5.06
CA ASP A 1 -8.50 9.47 5.91
C ASP A 1 -9.33 10.10 7.01
N ASP A 2 -10.63 9.79 7.08
CA ASP A 2 -11.53 10.35 8.08
C ASP A 2 -11.67 9.44 9.30
N GLU A 3 -10.81 8.41 9.43
CA GLU A 3 -10.76 7.38 10.50
C GLU A 3 -12.04 6.53 10.65
N PHE A 4 -13.16 6.99 10.10
CA PHE A 4 -14.46 6.32 10.01
C PHE A 4 -14.66 5.77 8.59
N GLY A 5 -14.14 4.56 8.34
CA GLY A 5 -14.28 3.87 7.05
C GLY A 5 -13.00 3.90 6.19
N GLY A 6 -11.86 4.25 6.77
CA GLY A 6 -10.50 4.19 6.22
C GLY A 6 -10.01 2.77 5.94
N ARG A 7 -10.76 2.01 5.15
CA ARG A 7 -10.34 0.70 4.62
C ARG A 7 -10.18 0.71 3.10
N GLY A 8 -10.24 1.90 2.49
CA GLY A 8 -10.23 2.14 1.05
C GLY A 8 -8.84 2.05 0.44
N HIS A 9 -8.19 0.89 0.57
CA HIS A 9 -6.99 0.59 -0.19
C HIS A 9 -7.38 -0.01 -1.54
N ALA A 10 -6.68 0.42 -2.58
CA ALA A 10 -6.71 -0.23 -3.87
C ALA A 10 -5.31 -0.29 -4.45
N SER A 11 -5.01 -1.35 -5.20
CA SER A 11 -3.70 -1.56 -5.80
C SER A 11 -3.80 -1.78 -7.30
N LEU A 12 -2.75 -1.39 -8.02
CA LEU A 12 -2.61 -1.63 -9.45
C LEU A 12 -1.28 -2.33 -9.69
N ASP A 13 -1.34 -3.57 -10.20
CA ASP A 13 -0.15 -4.25 -10.67
C ASP A 13 0.26 -3.69 -12.04
N VAL A 14 1.27 -2.82 -12.02
CA VAL A 14 1.85 -2.21 -13.22
C VAL A 14 2.62 -3.20 -14.09
N THR A 15 3.03 -4.35 -13.55
CA THR A 15 3.70 -5.40 -14.35
C THR A 15 2.73 -6.07 -15.32
N SER A 16 1.43 -6.02 -15.03
CA SER A 16 0.39 -6.47 -15.98
C SER A 16 0.25 -5.56 -17.21
N ILE A 17 0.81 -4.35 -17.21
CA ILE A 17 0.67 -3.36 -18.28
C ILE A 17 1.81 -3.53 -19.30
N LYS A 18 1.50 -4.08 -20.48
CA LYS A 18 2.50 -4.40 -21.54
C LYS A 18 3.43 -3.23 -21.88
N THR A 19 2.89 -2.03 -22.07
CA THR A 19 3.68 -0.84 -22.38
C THR A 19 4.68 -0.50 -21.27
N VAL A 20 4.32 -0.69 -19.99
CA VAL A 20 5.24 -0.48 -18.86
C VAL A 20 6.38 -1.50 -18.88
N LEU A 21 6.08 -2.78 -19.16
CA LEU A 21 7.09 -3.82 -19.29
C LEU A 21 8.07 -3.56 -20.43
N GLU A 22 7.57 -3.16 -21.60
CA GLU A 22 8.40 -2.85 -22.77
C GLU A 22 9.36 -1.68 -22.49
N LEU A 23 8.84 -0.58 -21.95
CA LEU A 23 9.66 0.59 -21.60
C LEU A 23 10.74 0.26 -20.57
N ARG A 24 10.42 -0.60 -19.57
CA ARG A 24 11.40 -1.08 -18.59
C ARG A 24 12.54 -1.88 -19.22
N LYS A 25 12.23 -2.79 -20.16
CA LYS A 25 13.24 -3.61 -20.86
C LYS A 25 14.20 -2.76 -21.69
N LEU A 26 13.66 -1.71 -22.32
CA LEU A 26 14.41 -0.85 -23.24
C LEU A 26 15.31 0.17 -22.55
N LYS A 27 15.26 0.30 -21.20
CA LYS A 27 16.08 1.24 -20.40
C LYS A 27 16.13 2.66 -21.00
N ILE A 28 15.00 3.14 -21.48
CA ILE A 28 14.90 4.40 -22.23
C ILE A 28 14.93 5.60 -21.28
N LYS A 29 15.52 6.70 -21.74
CA LYS A 29 15.36 8.00 -21.06
C LYS A 29 13.91 8.45 -21.16
N MET A 30 13.30 8.78 -20.02
CA MET A 30 11.91 9.26 -19.99
C MET A 30 11.82 10.64 -20.63
N THR A 31 11.08 10.74 -21.73
CA THR A 31 10.74 11.99 -22.42
C THR A 31 9.27 12.32 -22.20
N GLU A 32 8.88 13.58 -22.39
CA GLU A 32 7.48 14.03 -22.26
C GLU A 32 6.52 13.22 -23.13
N ASN A 33 6.92 12.86 -24.35
CA ASN A 33 6.11 12.02 -25.24
C ASN A 33 5.87 10.62 -24.66
N ILE A 34 6.87 10.02 -24.00
CA ILE A 34 6.74 8.71 -23.36
C ILE A 34 5.82 8.83 -22.13
N VAL A 35 5.97 9.89 -21.35
CA VAL A 35 5.12 10.17 -20.18
C VAL A 35 3.66 10.34 -20.61
N ALA A 36 3.40 11.13 -21.65
CA ALA A 36 2.05 11.32 -22.20
C ALA A 36 1.44 10.00 -22.69
N LYS A 37 2.23 9.17 -23.40
CA LYS A 37 1.80 7.84 -23.85
C LYS A 37 1.47 6.92 -22.67
N LEU A 38 2.30 6.92 -21.62
CA LEU A 38 2.05 6.14 -20.40
C LEU A 38 0.78 6.59 -19.67
N ARG A 39 0.57 7.90 -19.53
CA ARG A 39 -0.65 8.46 -18.92
C ARG A 39 -1.89 7.96 -19.67
N ALA A 40 -1.91 8.07 -20.99
CA ALA A 40 -3.04 7.62 -21.80
C ALA A 40 -3.31 6.10 -21.67
N VAL A 41 -2.27 5.28 -21.52
CA VAL A 41 -2.41 3.82 -21.29
C VAL A 41 -2.96 3.53 -19.89
N ILE A 42 -2.47 4.21 -18.86
CA ILE A 42 -2.92 4.03 -17.49
C ILE A 42 -4.37 4.48 -17.33
N GLU A 43 -4.73 5.67 -17.82
CA GLU A 43 -6.11 6.19 -17.79
C GLU A 43 -7.12 5.20 -18.39
N LYS A 44 -6.77 4.58 -19.52
CA LYS A 44 -7.64 3.60 -20.18
C LYS A 44 -7.72 2.26 -19.46
N SER A 45 -6.78 1.93 -18.58
CA SER A 45 -6.65 0.58 -18.00
C SER A 45 -6.90 0.52 -16.50
N VAL A 46 -6.73 1.62 -15.77
CA VAL A 46 -6.80 1.69 -14.31
C VAL A 46 -8.11 1.13 -13.77
N ALA A 47 -9.26 1.59 -14.28
CA ALA A 47 -10.58 1.16 -13.79
C ALA A 47 -10.82 -0.36 -13.91
N ARG A 48 -10.18 -1.03 -14.88
CA ARG A 48 -10.31 -2.48 -15.11
C ARG A 48 -9.27 -3.32 -14.39
N LYS A 49 -8.12 -2.73 -14.06
CA LYS A 49 -6.95 -3.46 -13.54
C LYS A 49 -6.70 -3.21 -12.06
N VAL A 50 -7.32 -2.18 -11.49
CA VAL A 50 -7.23 -1.94 -10.05
C VAL A 50 -7.94 -3.05 -9.29
N LYS A 51 -7.28 -3.54 -8.24
CA LYS A 51 -7.84 -4.45 -7.24
C LYS A 51 -8.18 -3.65 -6.00
N ILE A 52 -9.47 -3.56 -5.69
CA ILE A 52 -9.95 -2.96 -4.45
C ILE A 52 -9.75 -3.97 -3.31
N ALA A 53 -9.07 -3.57 -2.24
CA ALA A 53 -8.79 -4.45 -1.09
C ALA A 53 -10.08 -4.86 -0.35
N MET A 54 -10.99 -3.90 -0.16
CA MET A 54 -12.23 -4.07 0.59
C MET A 54 -13.44 -3.94 -0.33
N SER A 55 -13.60 -4.92 -1.22
CA SER A 55 -14.72 -4.96 -2.19
C SER A 55 -16.10 -5.02 -1.52
N SER A 56 -16.18 -5.46 -0.26
CA SER A 56 -17.40 -5.40 0.55
C SER A 56 -17.87 -3.97 0.83
N LEU A 57 -16.94 -3.02 0.95
CA LEU A 57 -17.23 -1.59 1.13
C LEU A 57 -17.37 -0.86 -0.20
N TYR A 58 -16.50 -1.17 -1.17
CA TYR A 58 -16.51 -0.54 -2.49
C TYR A 58 -16.66 -1.60 -3.57
N ARG A 59 -17.91 -1.87 -3.97
CA ARG A 59 -18.23 -2.93 -4.94
C ARG A 59 -17.81 -2.61 -6.38
N SER A 60 -17.51 -1.36 -6.69
CA SER A 60 -17.08 -0.91 -8.02
C SER A 60 -16.00 0.17 -7.93
N TRP A 61 -15.25 0.31 -9.02
CA TRP A 61 -14.27 1.39 -9.19
C TRP A 61 -14.91 2.77 -9.03
N ASP A 62 -16.11 3.00 -9.58
CA ASP A 62 -16.78 4.29 -9.48
C ASP A 62 -17.13 4.66 -8.03
N LYS A 63 -17.60 3.69 -7.24
CA LYS A 63 -17.89 3.89 -5.81
C LYS A 63 -16.62 4.12 -4.99
N TYR A 64 -15.54 3.42 -5.33
CA TYR A 64 -14.23 3.68 -4.75
C TYR A 64 -13.74 5.09 -5.08
N LEU A 65 -13.82 5.50 -6.35
CA LEU A 65 -13.31 6.78 -6.84
C LEU A 65 -14.13 7.97 -6.29
N GLU A 66 -15.46 7.83 -6.21
CA GLU A 66 -16.35 8.80 -5.57
C GLU A 66 -15.88 9.10 -4.13
N ARG A 67 -15.59 8.05 -3.35
CA ARG A 67 -15.08 8.20 -1.99
C ARG A 67 -13.66 8.77 -1.97
N PHE A 68 -12.77 8.27 -2.82
CA PHE A 68 -11.39 8.76 -2.95
C PHE A 68 -11.36 10.27 -3.26
N CYS A 69 -12.21 10.76 -4.16
CA CYS A 69 -12.30 12.19 -4.47
C CYS A 69 -12.90 13.01 -3.31
N LYS A 70 -13.77 12.41 -2.49
CA LYS A 70 -14.40 13.09 -1.34
C LYS A 70 -13.45 13.24 -0.15
N ILE A 71 -12.66 12.21 0.18
CA ILE A 71 -11.85 12.17 1.41
C ILE A 71 -10.34 12.04 1.17
N GLY A 72 -9.93 12.04 -0.10
CA GLY A 72 -8.58 11.73 -0.52
C GLY A 72 -8.27 10.22 -0.41
N GLY A 73 -7.03 9.89 -0.74
CA GLY A 73 -6.47 8.56 -0.51
C GLY A 73 -4.99 8.55 -0.89
N VAL A 74 -4.33 7.44 -0.59
CA VAL A 74 -2.89 7.29 -0.83
C VAL A 74 -2.68 6.28 -1.96
N ILE A 75 -1.83 6.64 -2.93
CA ILE A 75 -1.36 5.73 -3.97
C ILE A 75 0.12 5.48 -3.71
N GLU A 76 0.46 4.25 -3.30
CA GLU A 76 1.83 3.87 -2.97
C GLU A 76 2.37 2.86 -3.98
N ALA A 77 3.66 2.92 -4.26
CA ALA A 77 4.33 1.90 -5.03
C ALA A 77 4.53 0.66 -4.14
N THR A 78 4.15 -0.51 -4.65
CA THR A 78 4.46 -1.80 -4.00
C THR A 78 5.88 -2.24 -4.35
N PRO A 79 6.57 -2.96 -3.45
CA PRO A 79 7.82 -3.64 -3.78
C PRO A 79 7.67 -4.53 -5.02
N LEU A 80 8.73 -4.62 -5.83
CA LEU A 80 8.77 -5.45 -7.05
C LEU A 80 9.19 -6.91 -6.76
N CYS A 81 9.39 -7.27 -5.50
CA CYS A 81 9.69 -8.63 -5.07
C CYS A 81 8.41 -9.47 -4.93
N SER A 82 8.56 -10.78 -4.69
CA SER A 82 7.43 -11.64 -4.43
C SER A 82 6.77 -11.29 -3.10
N LEU A 83 5.46 -11.54 -2.96
CA LEU A 83 4.74 -11.30 -1.70
C LEU A 83 5.32 -12.11 -0.52
N ALA A 84 5.97 -13.25 -0.80
CA ALA A 84 6.63 -14.06 0.22
C ALA A 84 7.88 -13.37 0.81
N GLU A 85 8.44 -12.37 0.11
CA GLU A 85 9.59 -11.58 0.54
C GLU A 85 9.18 -10.26 1.20
N VAL A 86 7.87 -9.97 1.29
CA VAL A 86 7.35 -8.77 1.94
C VAL A 86 6.92 -9.11 3.36
N SER A 87 7.57 -8.53 4.35
CA SER A 87 7.15 -8.57 5.75
C SER A 87 6.49 -7.25 6.16
N SER A 88 5.63 -7.28 7.19
CA SER A 88 4.88 -6.10 7.66
C SER A 88 4.89 -6.01 9.19
N PRO A 89 6.07 -5.73 9.79
CA PRO A 89 6.20 -5.54 11.22
C PRO A 89 5.40 -4.30 11.66
N SER A 90 4.83 -4.37 12.85
CA SER A 90 4.15 -3.23 13.49
C SER A 90 4.82 -2.90 14.81
N ILE A 91 4.90 -1.61 15.11
CA ILE A 91 5.50 -1.09 16.34
C ILE A 91 4.46 -0.20 17.00
N ALA A 92 4.25 -0.39 18.29
CA ALA A 92 3.34 0.40 19.10
C ALA A 92 4.15 1.36 19.97
N PHE A 93 3.82 2.64 19.89
CA PHE A 93 4.36 3.70 20.72
C PHE A 93 3.23 4.27 21.59
N PHE A 94 3.57 4.64 22.81
CA PHE A 94 2.73 5.43 23.69
C PHE A 94 3.31 6.84 23.70
N ILE A 95 2.47 7.83 23.37
CA ILE A 95 2.88 9.24 23.28
C ILE A 95 2.12 9.99 24.37
N GLU A 96 2.86 10.54 25.33
CA GLU A 96 2.30 11.32 26.43
C GLU A 96 2.01 12.77 26.00
N PRO A 97 1.06 13.47 26.66
CA PRO A 97 0.73 14.86 26.34
C PRO A 97 1.90 15.85 26.48
N ASP A 98 2.90 15.54 27.29
CA ASP A 98 4.11 16.34 27.46
C ASP A 98 5.16 16.10 26.36
N GLY A 99 4.88 15.15 25.45
CA GLY A 99 5.74 14.80 24.33
C GLY A 99 6.69 13.63 24.59
N ASN A 100 6.64 12.98 25.76
CA ASN A 100 7.40 11.74 25.98
C ASN A 100 6.88 10.62 25.08
N ILE A 101 7.78 9.78 24.59
CA ILE A 101 7.46 8.66 23.70
C ILE A 101 8.04 7.38 24.28
N ASP A 102 7.17 6.44 24.63
CA ASP A 102 7.55 5.12 25.11
C ASP A 102 7.27 4.04 24.07
N LEU A 103 8.26 3.17 23.83
CA LEU A 103 8.06 1.97 23.04
C LEU A 103 7.27 0.93 23.85
N VAL A 104 6.04 0.64 23.44
CA VAL A 104 5.18 -0.36 24.09
C VAL A 104 5.55 -1.78 23.63
N GLY A 105 5.83 -1.96 22.34
CA GLY A 105 6.18 -3.26 21.80
C GLY A 105 6.10 -3.34 20.29
N SER A 106 6.27 -4.55 19.76
CA SER A 106 6.18 -4.81 18.32
C SER A 106 5.58 -6.18 18.04
N PHE A 107 4.82 -6.28 16.96
CA PHE A 107 4.10 -7.49 16.58
C PHE A 107 4.03 -7.66 15.07
N ASP A 108 3.87 -8.90 14.62
CA ASP A 108 3.54 -9.22 13.23
C ASP A 108 2.03 -9.37 13.07
N ARG A 109 1.48 -8.87 11.97
CA ARG A 109 0.03 -9.01 11.66
C ARG A 109 -0.23 -10.31 10.91
N ILE A 110 -1.22 -11.05 11.39
CA ILE A 110 -1.79 -12.20 10.68
C ILE A 110 -2.94 -11.67 9.81
N GLN A 111 -2.83 -11.82 8.50
CA GLN A 111 -3.83 -11.33 7.56
C GLN A 111 -4.82 -12.43 7.18
N ALA A 112 -6.13 -12.20 7.37
CA ALA A 112 -7.18 -13.10 6.83
C ALA A 112 -7.33 -12.95 5.31
N ALA A 113 -7.19 -11.71 4.84
CA ALA A 113 -7.09 -11.35 3.44
C ALA A 113 -6.17 -10.13 3.32
N GLN A 114 -5.77 -9.79 2.10
CA GLN A 114 -4.88 -8.65 1.87
C GLN A 114 -5.44 -7.37 2.53
N PHE A 115 -4.64 -6.77 3.42
CA PHE A 115 -5.02 -5.59 4.23
C PHE A 115 -6.16 -5.81 5.26
N VAL A 116 -6.57 -7.05 5.51
CA VAL A 116 -7.54 -7.43 6.56
C VAL A 116 -6.80 -8.09 7.71
N ASN A 117 -6.64 -7.37 8.82
CA ASN A 117 -6.00 -7.92 10.02
C ASN A 117 -6.94 -8.93 10.72
N ALA A 118 -6.45 -10.13 10.96
CA ALA A 118 -7.16 -11.20 11.68
C ALA A 118 -6.63 -11.40 13.10
N GLY A 119 -5.39 -10.99 13.36
CA GLY A 119 -4.73 -11.19 14.64
C GLY A 119 -3.28 -10.75 14.59
N CYS A 120 -2.56 -10.93 15.69
CA CYS A 120 -1.17 -10.52 15.81
C CYS A 120 -0.35 -11.56 16.56
N PHE A 121 0.92 -11.70 16.16
CA PHE A 121 1.92 -12.48 16.89
C PHE A 121 2.90 -11.53 17.57
N PHE A 122 3.07 -11.68 18.88
CA PHE A 122 4.00 -10.91 19.69
C PHE A 122 5.00 -11.85 20.38
N PRO A 123 6.30 -11.53 20.42
CA PRO A 123 6.93 -10.38 19.75
C PRO A 123 7.02 -10.57 18.22
N GLN A 124 7.21 -9.48 17.47
CA GLN A 124 7.44 -9.58 16.02
C GLN A 124 8.71 -10.38 15.71
N THR A 125 8.67 -11.12 14.61
CA THR A 125 9.74 -11.98 14.08
C THR A 125 10.25 -11.52 12.71
N SER A 126 9.50 -10.65 12.02
CA SER A 126 9.85 -10.11 10.69
C SER A 126 11.19 -9.38 10.64
N LEU A 127 11.64 -8.78 11.75
CA LEU A 127 12.86 -8.00 11.89
C LEU A 127 13.69 -8.54 13.07
N PRO A 128 14.35 -9.70 12.93
CA PRO A 128 14.97 -10.40 14.06
C PRO A 128 16.17 -9.67 14.67
N GLN A 129 16.77 -8.72 13.94
CA GLN A 129 17.96 -7.98 14.36
C GLN A 129 17.69 -6.51 14.71
N MET A 130 16.44 -6.05 14.69
CA MET A 130 16.13 -4.65 14.92
C MET A 130 16.08 -4.32 16.42
N ASN A 131 16.95 -3.41 16.86
CA ASN A 131 16.85 -2.82 18.20
C ASN A 131 15.86 -1.65 18.16
N LEU A 132 14.62 -1.93 18.56
CA LEU A 132 13.51 -0.97 18.55
C LEU A 132 13.73 0.24 19.47
N ARG A 133 14.56 0.12 20.52
CA ARG A 133 14.88 1.24 21.43
C ARG A 133 15.73 2.32 20.78
N LYS A 134 16.27 2.08 19.57
CA LYS A 134 16.96 3.11 18.79
C LYS A 134 16.01 4.01 17.99
N LEU A 135 14.70 3.77 18.05
CA LEU A 135 13.68 4.53 17.30
C LEU A 135 13.07 5.69 18.11
N THR A 136 13.37 5.77 19.40
CA THR A 136 12.96 6.81 20.36
C THR A 136 14.17 7.62 20.78
#